data_AF-A0A7X5N2S8-F1
#
_entry.id   AF-A0A7X5N2S8-F1
#
_cell.length_a   1.000
_cell.length_b   1.000
_cell.length_c   1.000
_cell.angle_alpha   90.00
_cell.angle_beta   90.00
_cell.angle_gamma   90.00
#
_symmetry.space_group_name_H-M   'P 1'
#
loop_
_entity.id
_entity.type
_entity.pdbx_description
1 polymer ?
#
loop_
_entity_poly.entity_id
_entity_poly.type
_entity_poly.pdbx_seq_one_letter_code
_entity_poly.pdbx_strand_id
1 'polypeptide(L)'
;ECYRDIASVQVYGGVIYSDTTNDYFLSSHGIRTPDFFWKTIITANPGGGTRAISWLIPNSANLGSLDSYIVSIDELEDLYGASTIGITAPAAVKAMLPATTWPQPSNCDLG
;
A
#
# COMPACT_ATOMS: atom_id res chain seq x y z
N GLU A 1 11.67 -10.13 2.76
CA GLU A 1 11.67 -11.25 3.71
C GLU A 1 11.84 -10.78 5.16
N CYS A 2 12.83 -9.95 5.46
CA CYS A 2 13.29 -9.64 6.82
C CYS A 2 12.26 -9.13 7.84
N TYR A 3 11.24 -8.37 7.44
CA TYR A 3 10.19 -7.99 8.40
C TYR A 3 9.33 -9.17 8.86
N ARG A 4 9.20 -10.21 8.01
CA ARG A 4 8.50 -11.46 8.34
C ARG A 4 9.27 -12.29 9.36
N ASP A 5 10.60 -12.15 9.40
CA ASP A 5 11.46 -12.88 10.34
C ASP A 5 11.44 -12.27 11.75
N ILE A 6 10.98 -11.01 11.87
CA ILE A 6 10.87 -10.29 13.14
C ILE A 6 9.50 -10.50 13.76
N ALA A 7 8.43 -10.39 12.96
CA ALA A 7 7.06 -10.51 13.41
C ALA A 7 6.14 -10.91 12.25
N SER A 8 4.90 -11.30 12.59
CA SER A 8 3.87 -11.48 11.57
C SER A 8 3.67 -10.19 10.76
N VAL A 9 3.62 -10.33 9.44
CA VAL A 9 3.40 -9.23 8.50
C VAL A 9 2.12 -9.53 7.73
N GLN A 10 1.14 -8.65 7.87
CA GLN A 10 -0.03 -8.63 7.01
C GLN A 10 0.24 -7.69 5.84
N VAL A 11 0.04 -8.20 4.62
CA VAL A 11 0.20 -7.42 3.40
C VAL A 11 -1.13 -7.42 2.67
N TYR A 12 -1.64 -6.22 2.42
CA TYR A 12 -2.80 -5.96 1.58
C TYR A 12 -2.34 -5.21 0.34
N GLY A 13 -3.07 -5.36 -0.74
CA GLY A 13 -2.81 -4.58 -1.94
C GLY A 13 -3.82 -4.86 -3.03
N GLY A 14 -3.86 -3.96 -3.98
CA GLY A 14 -4.79 -4.01 -5.09
C GLY A 14 -4.49 -2.93 -6.11
N VAL A 15 -5.38 -2.84 -7.09
CA VAL A 15 -5.33 -1.85 -8.14
C VAL A 15 -6.62 -1.05 -8.17
N ILE A 16 -6.52 0.21 -8.59
CA ILE A 16 -7.67 1.10 -8.81
C ILE A 16 -7.82 1.35 -10.31
N TYR A 17 -9.07 1.32 -10.78
CA TYR A 17 -9.47 1.70 -12.13
C TYR A 17 -10.39 2.93 -12.03
N SER A 18 -9.95 4.04 -12.59
CA SER A 18 -10.54 5.39 -12.45
C SER A 18 -10.54 6.18 -13.76
N ASP A 19 -9.67 5.87 -14.71
CA ASP A 19 -9.58 6.46 -16.04
C ASP A 19 -9.76 5.37 -17.10
N THR A 20 -10.77 5.53 -17.96
CA THR A 20 -11.03 4.57 -19.05
C THR A 20 -10.34 4.98 -20.36
N THR A 21 -9.68 6.14 -20.43
CA THR A 21 -9.07 6.65 -21.65
C THR A 21 -7.76 5.93 -22.02
N ASN A 22 -7.15 5.24 -21.06
CA ASN A 22 -5.92 4.46 -21.21
C ASN A 22 -6.16 2.93 -21.28
N ASP A 23 -7.43 2.49 -21.38
CA ASP A 23 -7.85 1.08 -21.43
C ASP A 23 -7.58 0.41 -22.82
N TYR A 24 -6.36 0.58 -23.36
CA TYR A 24 -5.99 0.12 -24.72
C TYR A 24 -6.20 -1.39 -24.96
N PHE A 25 -6.07 -2.20 -23.91
CA PHE A 25 -6.17 -3.67 -23.99
C PHE A 25 -7.55 -4.21 -23.62
N LEU A 26 -8.51 -3.35 -23.27
CA LEU A 26 -9.83 -3.80 -22.84
C LEU A 26 -10.59 -4.51 -23.97
N SER A 27 -10.61 -3.93 -25.17
CA SER A 27 -11.34 -4.52 -26.30
C SER A 27 -10.69 -5.80 -26.84
N SER A 28 -9.36 -5.92 -26.77
CA SER A 28 -8.62 -7.03 -27.37
C SER A 28 -8.41 -8.20 -26.42
N HIS A 29 -8.22 -7.92 -25.12
CA HIS A 29 -7.86 -8.92 -24.11
C HIS A 29 -8.79 -8.91 -22.89
N GLY A 30 -9.76 -7.98 -22.80
CA GLY A 30 -10.66 -7.87 -21.65
C GLY A 30 -10.00 -7.29 -20.39
N ILE A 31 -8.80 -6.70 -20.51
CA ILE A 31 -8.00 -6.22 -19.38
C ILE A 31 -8.01 -4.69 -19.37
N ARG A 32 -8.51 -4.11 -18.28
CA ARG A 32 -8.39 -2.67 -17.99
C ARG A 32 -7.00 -2.32 -17.51
N THR A 33 -6.57 -1.10 -17.78
CA THR A 33 -5.31 -0.54 -17.31
C THR A 33 -5.49 0.00 -15.90
N PRO A 34 -4.75 -0.51 -14.90
CA PRO A 34 -4.74 0.11 -13.56
C PRO A 34 -4.27 1.55 -13.63
N ASP A 35 -4.89 2.46 -12.88
CA ASP A 35 -4.40 3.83 -12.72
C ASP A 35 -3.56 4.01 -11.48
N PHE A 36 -3.84 3.19 -10.46
CA PHE A 36 -3.06 3.15 -9.24
C PHE A 36 -2.84 1.71 -8.81
N PHE A 37 -1.68 1.47 -8.22
CA PHE A 37 -1.41 0.32 -7.37
C PHE A 37 -1.35 0.81 -5.93
N TRP A 38 -2.04 0.12 -5.03
CA TRP A 38 -1.94 0.40 -3.60
C TRP A 38 -1.44 -0.81 -2.84
N LYS A 39 -0.72 -0.55 -1.76
CA LYS A 39 -0.18 -1.59 -0.88
C LYS A 39 -0.20 -1.10 0.55
N THR A 40 -0.65 -1.94 1.46
CA THR A 40 -0.62 -1.69 2.89
C THR A 40 0.13 -2.80 3.61
N ILE A 41 0.94 -2.42 4.59
CA ILE A 41 1.62 -3.35 5.49
C ILE A 41 1.19 -3.05 6.91
N ILE A 42 0.75 -4.09 7.65
CA ILE A 42 0.48 -4.02 9.09
C ILE A 42 1.35 -5.06 9.78
N THR A 43 2.09 -4.64 10.81
CA THR A 43 2.99 -5.54 11.56
C THR A 43 3.23 -5.01 12.98
N ALA A 44 3.96 -5.79 13.78
CA ALA A 44 4.39 -5.35 15.11
C ALA A 44 5.40 -4.19 15.00
N ASN A 45 5.27 -3.21 15.89
CA ASN A 45 6.24 -2.15 16.04
C ASN A 45 7.35 -2.59 17.01
N PRO A 46 8.64 -2.39 16.72
CA PRO A 46 9.73 -2.76 17.64
C PRO A 46 9.62 -2.15 19.04
N GLY A 47 9.01 -0.95 19.17
CA GLY A 47 8.75 -0.29 20.45
C GLY A 47 7.49 -0.76 21.19
N GLY A 48 6.82 -1.80 20.69
CA GLY A 48 5.53 -2.27 21.19
C GLY A 48 4.34 -1.73 20.40
N GLY A 49 3.27 -2.53 20.37
CA GLY A 49 2.05 -2.23 19.62
C GLY A 49 2.13 -2.60 18.13
N THR A 50 1.15 -2.13 17.37
CA THR A 50 1.02 -2.36 15.92
C THR A 50 1.43 -1.10 15.18
N ARG A 51 2.02 -1.26 14.00
CA ARG A 51 2.26 -0.17 13.06
C ARG A 51 1.72 -0.53 11.68
N ALA A 52 1.28 0.50 10.96
CA ALA A 52 0.85 0.40 9.57
C ALA A 52 1.55 1.44 8.69
N ILE A 53 1.69 1.09 7.42
CA ILE A 53 2.09 2.00 6.35
C ILE A 53 1.35 1.59 5.08
N SER A 54 0.85 2.57 4.34
CA SER A 54 0.19 2.36 3.06
C SER A 54 0.78 3.28 2.00
N TRP A 55 0.73 2.82 0.75
CA TRP A 55 1.10 3.60 -0.42
C TRP A 55 -0.02 3.56 -1.45
N LEU A 56 -0.24 4.68 -2.14
CA LEU A 56 -1.10 4.80 -3.31
C LEU A 56 -0.28 5.34 -4.48
N ILE A 57 0.19 4.44 -5.34
CA ILE A 57 1.21 4.70 -6.34
C ILE A 57 0.53 4.84 -7.71
N PRO A 58 0.66 5.98 -8.41
CA PRO A 58 0.10 6.13 -9.75
C PRO A 58 0.82 5.23 -10.75
N ASN A 59 0.06 4.67 -11.69
CA ASN A 59 0.60 3.90 -12.80
C ASN A 59 1.13 4.85 -13.89
N SER A 60 2.28 5.45 -13.62
CA SER A 60 2.97 6.33 -14.55
C SER A 60 4.48 6.09 -14.53
N ALA A 61 5.15 6.50 -15.60
CA ALA A 61 6.61 6.40 -15.70
C ALA A 61 7.30 7.51 -14.89
N ASN A 62 8.57 7.29 -14.56
CA ASN A 62 9.45 8.28 -13.90
C ASN A 62 8.93 8.76 -12.53
N LEU A 63 8.37 7.85 -11.75
CA LEU A 63 7.96 8.11 -10.38
C LEU A 63 9.16 8.56 -9.52
N GLY A 64 8.89 9.55 -8.65
CA GLY A 64 9.85 9.99 -7.64
C GLY A 64 9.97 9.03 -6.45
N SER A 65 10.40 9.58 -5.31
CA SER A 65 10.54 8.80 -4.06
C SER A 65 9.23 8.14 -3.66
N LEU A 66 9.32 6.89 -3.19
CA LEU A 66 8.19 6.11 -2.68
C LEU A 66 7.45 6.83 -1.54
N ASP A 67 8.18 7.61 -0.74
CA ASP A 67 7.62 8.37 0.38
C ASP A 67 6.57 9.40 -0.07
N SER A 68 6.68 9.88 -1.31
CA SER A 68 5.74 10.85 -1.90
C SER A 68 4.34 10.26 -2.13
N TYR A 69 4.20 8.93 -2.01
CA TYR A 69 2.96 8.20 -2.23
C TYR A 69 2.42 7.57 -0.95
N ILE A 70 3.00 7.90 0.21
CA ILE A 70 2.50 7.40 1.50
C ILE A 70 1.13 8.04 1.77
N VAL A 71 0.18 7.17 2.11
CA VAL A 71 -1.17 7.53 2.58
C VAL A 71 -1.48 6.70 3.82
N SER A 72 -2.44 7.15 4.61
CA SER A 72 -3.04 6.36 5.68
C SER A 72 -4.03 5.36 5.10
N ILE A 73 -4.44 4.38 5.90
CA ILE A 73 -5.51 3.46 5.49
C ILE A 73 -6.84 4.21 5.47
N ASP A 74 -7.06 5.13 6.41
CA ASP A 74 -8.27 5.96 6.43
C ASP A 74 -8.41 6.79 5.15
N GLU A 75 -7.35 7.46 4.69
CA GLU A 75 -7.37 8.21 3.42
C GLU A 75 -7.67 7.29 2.22
N LEU A 76 -7.12 6.08 2.20
CA LEU A 76 -7.38 5.12 1.13
C LEU A 76 -8.84 4.64 1.13
N GLU A 77 -9.40 4.39 2.32
CA GLU A 77 -10.80 3.98 2.51
C GLU A 77 -11.78 5.12 2.21
N ASP A 78 -11.42 6.37 2.51
CA ASP A 78 -12.21 7.56 2.20
C ASP A 78 -12.27 7.81 0.69
N LEU A 79 -11.16 7.59 -0.03
CA LEU A 79 -11.08 7.79 -1.48
C LEU A 79 -11.81 6.71 -2.28
N TYR A 80 -11.71 5.44 -1.86
CA TYR A 80 -12.15 4.30 -2.69
C TYR A 80 -13.22 3.42 -2.03
N GLY A 81 -13.60 3.74 -0.80
CA GLY A 81 -14.58 3.01 0.00
C GLY A 81 -13.96 1.88 0.81
N ALA A 82 -14.26 1.83 2.10
CA ALA A 82 -13.78 0.82 3.03
C ALA A 82 -14.11 -0.63 2.60
N SER A 83 -15.25 -0.86 1.95
CA SER A 83 -15.61 -2.19 1.42
C SER A 83 -14.73 -2.63 0.25
N THR A 84 -14.25 -1.67 -0.57
CA THR A 84 -13.36 -1.93 -1.71
C THR A 84 -11.95 -2.22 -1.23
N ILE A 85 -11.47 -1.45 -0.25
CA ILE A 85 -10.12 -1.60 0.32
C ILE A 85 -10.03 -2.85 1.21
N GLY A 86 -11.08 -3.14 1.99
CA GLY A 86 -11.23 -4.42 2.68
C GLY A 86 -10.25 -4.66 3.83
N ILE A 87 -9.67 -3.61 4.41
CA ILE A 87 -8.70 -3.75 5.52
C ILE A 87 -9.43 -3.68 6.87
N THR A 88 -9.29 -4.74 7.66
CA THR A 88 -9.79 -4.78 9.03
C THR A 88 -8.64 -4.49 10.00
N ALA A 89 -8.64 -3.31 10.61
CA ALA A 89 -7.67 -2.89 11.62
C ALA A 89 -8.31 -1.88 12.61
N PRO A 90 -7.79 -1.72 13.83
CA PRO A 90 -8.24 -0.68 14.75
C PRO A 90 -8.10 0.72 14.15
N ALA A 91 -8.99 1.66 14.47
CA ALA A 91 -8.97 3.03 13.96
C ALA A 91 -7.61 3.73 14.17
N ALA A 92 -6.97 3.53 15.34
CA ALA A 92 -5.65 4.08 15.62
C ALA A 92 -4.55 3.54 14.68
N VAL A 93 -4.70 2.32 14.16
CA VAL A 93 -3.80 1.74 13.16
C VAL A 93 -4.13 2.30 11.77
N LYS A 94 -5.42 2.50 11.46
CA LYS A 94 -5.83 3.02 10.16
C LYS A 94 -5.42 4.48 9.93
N ALA A 95 -5.43 5.28 10.99
CA ALA A 95 -5.01 6.67 11.00
C ALA A 95 -3.48 6.87 10.96
N MET A 96 -2.67 5.79 10.96
CA MET A 96 -1.21 5.91 10.93
C MET A 96 -0.74 6.42 9.56
N LEU A 97 0.03 7.51 9.59
CA LEU A 97 0.65 8.15 8.43
C LEU A 97 2.14 8.41 8.72
N PRO A 98 3.01 7.39 8.58
CA PRO A 98 4.45 7.60 8.76
C PRO A 98 5.00 8.54 7.67
N ALA A 99 5.91 9.45 8.03
CA ALA A 99 6.47 10.41 7.08
C ALA A 99 7.45 9.77 6.07
N THR A 100 7.97 8.59 6.37
CA THR A 100 8.94 7.88 5.53
C THR A 100 8.68 6.38 5.52
N THR A 101 9.07 5.75 4.42
CA THR A 101 9.10 4.30 4.27
C THR A 101 10.04 3.71 5.32
N TRP A 102 9.61 2.61 5.94
CA TRP A 102 10.40 2.00 7.00
C TRP A 102 11.76 1.52 6.49
N PRO A 103 12.84 1.80 7.23
CA PRO A 103 14.16 1.34 6.85
C PRO A 103 14.22 -0.19 6.84
N GLN A 104 15.15 -0.72 6.07
CA GLN A 104 15.50 -2.13 6.12
C GLN A 104 16.01 -2.48 7.55
N PRO A 105 15.55 -3.59 8.16
CA PRO A 105 16.07 -4.02 9.45
C PRO A 105 17.59 -4.30 9.40
N SER A 106 18.31 -4.00 10.48
CA SER A 106 19.78 -4.03 10.55
C SER A 106 20.43 -5.39 10.25
N ASN A 107 19.66 -6.47 10.30
CA ASN A 107 20.13 -7.85 10.09
C ASN A 107 19.47 -8.49 8.85
N CYS A 108 18.92 -7.65 7.98
CA CYS A 108 18.22 -8.10 6.79
C CYS A 108 19.21 -8.38 5.67
N ASP A 109 19.40 -9.65 5.35
CA ASP A 109 20.08 -10.08 4.13
C ASP A 109 19.03 -10.24 3.02
N LEU A 110 19.21 -9.52 1.92
CA LEU A 110 18.33 -9.61 0.75
C LEU A 110 18.80 -10.66 -0.26
N GLY A 111 19.99 -11.25 -0.04
CA GLY A 111 20.69 -12.08 -1.03
C GLY A 111 21.44 -11.26 -2.06
#